data_AF-A0A326RY91-F1
#
_entry.id   AF-A0A326RY91-F1
#
_cell.length_a   1.000
_cell.length_b   1.000
_cell.length_c   1.000
_cell.angle_alpha   90.00
_cell.angle_beta   90.00
_cell.angle_gamma   90.00
#
_symmetry.space_group_name_H-M   'P 1'
#
loop_
_entity.id
_entity.type
_entity.pdbx_description
1 polymer ?
#
loop_
_entity_poly.entity_id
_entity_poly.type
_entity_poly.pdbx_seq_one_letter_code
_entity_poly.pdbx_strand_id
1 'polypeptide(L)'
;MSYELIPTSVFLKELKRLKKKYASLGSDLEILGEQLLSNPTMGVEVYKNCYKIRFAIKSKTRGKSGGGRLITWVRLERERIYLLSIYDKSE
;
A
#
# COMPACT_ATOMS: atom_id res chain seq x y z
N MET A 1 5.77 16.59 10.79
CA MET A 1 4.86 15.45 10.96
C MET A 1 5.65 14.21 10.60
N SER A 2 5.82 13.28 11.54
CA SER A 2 6.59 12.06 11.32
C SER A 2 5.62 10.89 11.38
N TYR A 3 5.00 10.58 10.23
CA TYR A 3 4.06 9.47 10.17
C TYR A 3 4.76 8.12 10.44
N GLU A 4 4.08 7.22 11.12
CA GLU A 4 4.53 5.85 11.35
C GLU A 4 3.70 4.87 10.50
N LEU A 5 4.37 4.00 9.74
CA LEU A 5 3.71 2.92 9.00
C LEU A 5 3.54 1.70 9.90
N ILE A 6 2.29 1.29 10.15
CA ILE A 6 1.96 0.15 11.01
C ILE A 6 1.31 -0.95 10.15
N PRO A 7 2.02 -2.05 9.84
CA PRO A 7 1.44 -3.16 9.11
C PRO A 7 0.48 -3.97 9.98
N THR A 8 -0.70 -4.31 9.44
CA THR A 8 -1.61 -5.26 10.10
C THR A 8 -1.22 -6.70 9.80
N SER A 9 -1.72 -7.65 10.60
CA SER A 9 -1.50 -9.09 10.38
C SER A 9 -2.05 -9.57 9.04
N VAL A 10 -3.18 -9.02 8.60
CA VAL A 10 -3.80 -9.30 7.29
C VAL A 10 -2.88 -8.86 6.17
N PHE A 11 -2.44 -7.60 6.20
CA PHE A 11 -1.48 -7.06 5.23
C PHE A 11 -0.21 -7.90 5.15
N LEU A 12 0.38 -8.31 6.29
CA LEU A 12 1.60 -9.12 6.29
C LEU A 12 1.40 -10.50 5.63
N LYS A 13 0.26 -11.14 5.86
CA LYS A 13 -0.09 -12.43 5.23
C LYS A 13 -0.23 -12.28 3.71
N GLU A 14 -0.92 -11.25 3.25
CA GLU A 14 -1.12 -10.95 1.84
C GLU A 14 0.20 -10.57 1.15
N LEU A 15 1.00 -9.72 1.79
CA LEU A 15 2.32 -9.33 1.32
C LEU A 15 3.22 -10.55 1.13
N LYS A 16 3.26 -11.48 2.08
CA LYS A 16 4.06 -12.71 1.98
C LYS A 16 3.66 -13.54 0.75
N ARG A 17 2.38 -13.58 0.42
CA ARG A 17 1.86 -14.28 -0.76
C ARG A 17 2.24 -13.56 -2.05
N LEU A 18 2.06 -12.24 -2.12
CA LEU A 18 2.39 -11.44 -3.30
C LEU A 18 3.89 -11.35 -3.57
N LYS A 19 4.73 -11.30 -2.53
CA LYS A 19 6.20 -11.25 -2.65
C LYS A 19 6.76 -12.51 -3.30
N LYS A 20 6.09 -13.66 -3.17
CA LYS A 20 6.44 -14.89 -3.88
C LYS A 20 6.15 -14.82 -5.39
N LYS A 21 5.20 -13.97 -5.80
CA LYS A 21 4.78 -13.85 -7.20
C LYS A 21 5.53 -12.75 -7.95
N TYR A 22 5.91 -11.69 -7.26
CA TYR A 22 6.43 -10.47 -7.87
C TYR A 22 7.76 -10.07 -7.25
N ALA A 23 8.85 -10.29 -7.99
CA ALA A 23 10.22 -10.03 -7.52
C ALA A 23 10.45 -8.55 -7.16
N SER A 24 9.79 -7.61 -7.84
CA SER A 24 9.96 -6.17 -7.58
C SER A 24 9.13 -5.65 -6.41
N LEU A 25 8.23 -6.45 -5.83
CA LEU A 25 7.27 -5.94 -4.85
C LEU A 25 7.91 -5.30 -3.63
N GLY A 26 9.08 -5.80 -3.20
CA GLY A 26 9.83 -5.20 -2.09
C GLY A 26 10.21 -3.75 -2.36
N SER A 27 10.94 -3.50 -3.44
CA SER A 27 11.37 -2.15 -3.82
C SER A 27 10.22 -1.26 -4.28
N ASP A 28 9.17 -1.83 -4.87
CA ASP A 28 7.94 -1.10 -5.21
C ASP A 28 7.24 -0.57 -3.95
N LEU A 29 7.25 -1.33 -2.85
CA LEU A 29 6.65 -0.94 -1.57
C LEU A 29 7.52 0.02 -0.76
N GLU A 30 8.85 -0.05 -0.88
CA GLU A 30 9.75 0.94 -0.27
C GLU A 30 9.45 2.34 -0.81
N ILE A 31 9.39 2.48 -2.14
CA ILE A 31 9.03 3.74 -2.81
C ILE A 31 7.63 4.19 -2.41
N LEU A 32 6.67 3.28 -2.34
CA LEU A 32 5.30 3.60 -1.93
C LEU A 32 5.24 4.04 -0.46
N GLY A 33 6.08 3.46 0.41
CA GLY A 33 6.20 3.83 1.82
C GLY A 33 6.68 5.27 1.99
N GLU A 34 7.72 5.68 1.26
CA GLU A 34 8.20 7.07 1.27
C GLU A 34 7.14 8.07 0.79
N GLN A 35 6.39 7.70 -0.25
CA GLN A 35 5.25 8.50 -0.74
C GLN A 35 4.13 8.62 0.30
N LEU A 36 3.85 7.54 1.04
CA LEU A 36 2.86 7.55 2.12
C LEU A 36 3.29 8.40 3.31
N LEU A 37 4.57 8.38 3.66
CA LEU A 37 5.10 9.19 4.76
C LEU A 37 5.03 10.69 4.46
N SER A 38 5.21 11.07 3.19
CA SER A 38 5.10 12.46 2.73
C SER A 38 3.65 12.88 2.46
N ASN A 39 2.80 11.97 1.97
CA ASN A 39 1.39 12.22 1.69
C ASN A 39 0.50 11.05 2.16
N PRO A 40 0.11 11.03 3.44
CA PRO A 40 -0.66 9.94 4.05
C PRO A 40 -2.02 9.69 3.39
N THR A 41 -2.64 10.75 2.87
CA THR A 41 -3.99 10.74 2.28
C THR A 41 -3.96 10.56 0.77
N MET A 42 -2.82 10.10 0.21
CA MET A 42 -2.72 9.80 -1.20
C MET A 42 -3.73 8.72 -1.64
N GLY A 43 -4.22 8.82 -2.87
CA GLY A 43 -5.17 7.87 -3.44
C GLY A 43 -6.61 8.34 -3.32
N VAL A 44 -7.55 7.40 -3.29
CA VAL A 44 -8.99 7.68 -3.24
C VAL A 44 -9.51 7.27 -1.89
N GLU A 45 -10.10 8.19 -1.15
CA GLU A 45 -10.82 7.85 0.08
C GLU A 45 -11.99 6.92 -0.25
N VAL A 46 -12.01 5.75 0.38
CA VAL A 46 -13.08 4.76 0.19
C VAL A 46 -14.03 4.71 1.38
N TYR A 47 -13.56 5.09 2.58
CA TYR A 47 -14.36 5.12 3.80
C TYR A 47 -13.62 5.82 4.95
N LYS A 48 -14.14 6.89 5.55
CA LYS A 48 -13.67 7.52 6.81
C LYS A 48 -12.15 7.41 7.08
N ASN A 49 -11.33 8.17 6.36
CA ASN A 49 -9.86 8.15 6.41
C ASN A 49 -9.19 6.84 5.96
N CYS A 50 -9.92 5.95 5.30
CA CYS A 50 -9.36 4.81 4.59
C CYS A 50 -9.13 5.17 3.12
N TYR A 51 -7.91 4.98 2.65
CA TYR A 51 -7.50 5.37 1.30
C TYR A 51 -7.13 4.13 0.50
N LYS A 52 -7.60 4.10 -0.75
CA LYS A 52 -7.23 3.10 -1.76
C LYS A 52 -6.19 3.67 -2.69
N ILE A 53 -5.01 3.08 -2.67
CA ILE A 53 -3.85 3.51 -3.42
C ILE A 53 -3.57 2.52 -4.53
N ARG A 54 -3.38 3.04 -5.75
CA ARG A 54 -3.05 2.25 -6.94
C ARG A 54 -1.55 2.40 -7.20
N PHE A 55 -0.82 1.30 -7.21
CA PHE A 55 0.60 1.30 -7.50
C PHE A 55 0.93 0.30 -8.60
N ALA A 56 2.01 0.59 -9.34
CA ALA A 56 2.51 -0.34 -10.34
C ALA A 56 3.36 -1.40 -9.63
N ILE A 57 3.16 -2.66 -9.98
CA ILE A 57 4.11 -3.73 -9.64
C ILE A 57 5.03 -3.85 -10.85
N LYS A 58 6.28 -3.39 -10.74
CA LYS A 58 7.17 -3.24 -11.90
C LYS A 58 7.39 -4.56 -12.64
N SER A 59 7.59 -5.66 -11.91
CA SER A 59 7.78 -6.99 -12.47
C SER A 59 6.55 -7.52 -13.24
N LYS A 60 5.39 -6.86 -13.14
CA LYS A 60 4.18 -7.23 -13.87
C LYS A 60 4.03 -6.52 -15.22
N THR A 61 4.85 -5.50 -15.52
CA THR A 61 4.87 -4.75 -16.80
C THR A 61 3.51 -4.22 -17.30
N ARG A 62 2.50 -4.09 -16.43
CA ARG A 62 1.12 -3.64 -16.77
C ARG A 62 0.72 -2.27 -16.21
N GLY A 63 1.68 -1.47 -15.75
CA GLY A 63 1.44 -0.14 -15.16
C GLY A 63 0.49 -0.16 -13.95
N LYS A 64 -0.05 1.00 -13.56
CA LYS A 64 -0.98 1.15 -12.42
C LYS A 64 -2.39 0.59 -12.68
N SER A 65 -2.76 0.36 -13.95
CA SER A 65 -4.08 -0.16 -14.33
C SER A 65 -4.19 -1.68 -14.14
N GLY A 66 -3.05 -2.40 -14.19
CA GLY A 66 -2.95 -3.83 -13.90
C GLY A 66 -2.04 -4.18 -12.71
N GLY A 67 -1.56 -3.18 -11.96
CA GLY A 67 -0.71 -3.38 -10.78
C GLY A 67 -1.49 -3.69 -9.50
N GLY A 68 -0.88 -3.35 -8.36
CA GLY A 68 -1.41 -3.63 -7.03
C GLY A 68 -2.29 -2.51 -6.47
N ARG A 69 -3.04 -2.87 -5.44
CA ARG A 69 -3.79 -1.93 -4.60
C ARG A 69 -3.39 -2.10 -3.14
N LEU A 70 -3.27 -0.98 -2.46
CA LEU A 70 -3.01 -0.89 -1.03
C LEU A 70 -4.19 -0.15 -0.39
N ILE A 71 -4.73 -0.70 0.68
CA ILE A 71 -5.72 -0.04 1.52
C ILE A 71 -5.00 0.41 2.80
N THR A 72 -5.07 1.70 3.08
CA THR A 72 -4.53 2.29 4.31
C THR A 72 -5.64 2.90 5.14
N TRP A 73 -5.43 3.04 6.44
CA TRP A 73 -6.23 3.89 7.32
C TRP A 73 -5.33 4.89 8.02
N VAL A 74 -5.63 6.18 7.85
CA VAL A 74 -4.82 7.29 8.36
C VAL A 74 -5.43 7.82 9.63
N ARG A 75 -4.66 7.76 10.72
CA ARG A 75 -5.03 8.34 12.01
C ARG A 75 -4.23 9.62 12.24
N LEU A 76 -4.81 10.75 11.83
CA LEU A 76 -4.18 12.07 11.86
C LEU A 76 -3.69 12.47 13.27
N GLU A 77 -4.52 12.26 14.30
CA GLU A 77 -4.20 12.62 15.70
C GLU A 77 -2.95 11.92 16.26
N ARG A 78 -2.60 10.74 15.72
CA ARG A 78 -1.46 9.94 16.19
C ARG A 78 -0.34 9.86 15.16
N GLU A 79 -0.45 10.58 14.05
CA GLU A 79 0.45 10.49 12.90
C GLU A 79 0.71 9.02 12.50
N ARG A 80 -0.33 8.18 12.43
CA ARG A 80 -0.19 6.75 12.11
C ARG A 80 -0.90 6.37 10.83
N ILE A 81 -0.25 5.55 10.03
CA ILE A 81 -0.81 4.98 8.80
C ILE A 81 -0.84 3.46 8.98
N TYR A 82 -2.04 2.92 9.13
CA TYR A 82 -2.23 1.49 9.22
C TYR A 82 -2.33 0.89 7.82
N LEU A 83 -1.45 -0.06 7.49
CA LEU A 83 -1.51 -0.82 6.25
C LEU A 83 -2.51 -1.97 6.44
N LEU A 84 -3.73 -1.80 5.92
CA LEU A 84 -4.84 -2.72 6.18
C LEU A 84 -4.80 -3.95 5.28
N SER A 85 -4.63 -3.76 3.98
CA SER A 85 -4.64 -4.86 3.01
C SER A 85 -3.90 -4.48 1.74
N ILE A 86 -3.28 -5.48 1.10
CA ILE A 86 -2.59 -5.38 -0.18
C ILE A 86 -3.02 -6.52 -1.10
N TYR A 87 -3.37 -6.19 -2.34
CA TYR A 87 -3.78 -7.19 -3.32
C TYR A 87 -3.37 -6.81 -4.73
N ASP A 88 -3.14 -7.81 -5.57
CA ASP A 88 -3.02 -7.60 -7.01
C ASP A 88 -4.41 -7.40 -7.61
N LYS A 89 -4.57 -6.51 -8.60
CA LYS A 89 -5.86 -6.31 -9.26
C LYS A 89 -6.36 -7.52 -10.06
N SER A 90 -5.43 -8.32 -10.57
CA SER A 90 -5.78 -9.45 -11.44
C SER A 90 -6.09 -10.73 -10.67
N GLU A 91 -6.09 -10.66 -9.34
CA GLU A 91 -6.64 -11.67 -8.44
C GLU A 91 -7.96 -11.19 -7.85
#